data_AF-A0AAU7U5U4-F1
#
_entry.id   AF-A0AAU7U5U4-F1
#
_cell.length_a   1.000
_cell.length_b   1.000
_cell.length_c   1.000
_cell.angle_alpha   90.00
_cell.angle_beta   90.00
_cell.angle_gamma   90.00
#
_symmetry.space_group_name_H-M   'P 1'
#
loop_
_entity.id
_entity.type
_entity.pdbx_description
1 polymer ?
#
loop_
_entity_poly.entity_id
_entity_poly.type
_entity_poly.pdbx_seq_one_letter_code
_entity_poly.pdbx_strand_id
1 'polypeptide(L)'
;MFFQIESAPEPPEYSFTMTVDALAQRDARFARLSTLRARGILADVVQDSADLQNVHLRLGDGRAAWRGTPGQLNEDGSLRPRPFHGWSEDALSYGLGLDLGRPRVRVMPATDLLAALRSWPAGLVYAFHRRPGPAPALARRLNLSAFIDRLEVEFLASLPGRDLAAIRAHRLSADGQLDIWRSSLQEL
;
A
#
# COMPACT_ATOMS: atom_id res chain seq x y z
N MET A 1 -20.45 15.19 -5.43
CA MET A 1 -20.23 14.59 -4.09
C MET A 1 -18.90 15.13 -3.60
N PHE A 2 -18.87 15.80 -2.44
CA PHE A 2 -17.67 16.47 -1.92
C PHE A 2 -17.01 15.57 -0.88
N PHE A 3 -15.68 15.41 -0.98
CA PHE A 3 -14.90 14.59 -0.05
C PHE A 3 -13.94 15.49 0.71
N GLN A 4 -14.10 15.56 2.03
CA GLN A 4 -13.19 16.31 2.89
C GLN A 4 -11.95 15.46 3.14
N ILE A 5 -10.88 15.74 2.39
CA ILE A 5 -9.57 15.11 2.54
C ILE A 5 -8.71 16.04 3.40
N GLU A 6 -8.19 15.54 4.52
CA GLU A 6 -7.42 16.34 5.47
C GLU A 6 -5.97 15.88 5.43
N SER A 7 -5.16 16.43 4.52
CA SER A 7 -3.73 16.13 4.43
C SER A 7 -2.95 16.99 5.43
N ALA A 8 -2.81 16.56 6.67
CA ALA A 8 -1.96 17.27 7.64
C ALA A 8 -0.50 16.77 7.55
N PRO A 9 0.51 17.59 7.20
CA PRO A 9 1.62 17.73 8.13
C PRO A 9 1.05 18.40 9.38
N GLU A 10 1.36 17.96 10.59
CA GLU A 10 1.09 18.86 11.73
C GLU A 10 1.74 20.22 11.41
N PRO A 11 1.00 21.35 11.45
CA PRO A 11 -0.30 21.59 12.11
C PRO A 11 -1.56 21.56 11.19
N PRO A 12 -2.80 21.44 11.77
CA PRO A 12 -4.11 21.30 11.09
C PRO A 12 -4.52 22.42 10.10
N GLU A 13 -3.69 23.45 9.98
CA GLU A 13 -3.85 24.62 9.12
C GLU A 13 -3.66 24.29 7.63
N TYR A 14 -3.12 23.11 7.31
CA TYR A 14 -2.85 22.64 5.94
C TYR A 14 -3.82 21.59 5.40
N SER A 15 -5.08 21.59 5.86
CA SER A 15 -6.11 20.73 5.26
C SER A 15 -6.65 21.33 3.96
N PHE A 16 -6.87 20.51 2.92
CA PHE A 16 -7.47 20.95 1.66
C PHE A 16 -8.49 19.93 1.16
N THR A 17 -9.70 20.39 0.90
CA THR A 17 -10.76 19.54 0.33
C THR A 17 -10.50 19.33 -1.16
N MET A 18 -10.62 18.10 -1.66
CA MET A 18 -10.51 17.80 -3.08
C MET A 18 -11.69 16.97 -3.59
N THR A 19 -11.94 17.02 -4.89
CA THR A 19 -12.98 16.20 -5.54
C THR A 19 -12.52 14.74 -5.67
N VAL A 20 -13.45 13.82 -5.95
CA VAL A 20 -13.09 12.43 -6.27
C VAL A 20 -12.17 12.38 -7.47
N ASP A 21 -12.41 13.21 -8.48
CA ASP A 21 -11.62 13.21 -9.70
C ASP A 21 -10.18 13.65 -9.41
N ALA A 22 -9.98 14.65 -8.54
CA ALA A 22 -8.67 15.06 -8.08
C ALA A 22 -7.99 13.97 -7.23
N LEU A 23 -8.73 13.26 -6.38
CA LEU A 23 -8.19 12.11 -5.64
C LEU A 23 -7.82 10.96 -6.59
N ALA A 24 -8.65 10.69 -7.61
CA ALA A 24 -8.42 9.67 -8.62
C ALA A 24 -7.22 9.99 -9.53
N GLN A 25 -6.91 11.27 -9.72
CA GLN A 25 -5.68 11.73 -10.37
C GLN A 25 -4.43 11.49 -9.51
N ARG A 26 -4.56 11.39 -8.19
CA ARG A 26 -3.45 11.05 -7.29
C ARG A 26 -3.30 9.55 -7.07
N ASP A 27 -4.41 8.84 -7.02
CA ASP A 27 -4.46 7.39 -6.91
C ASP A 27 -5.58 6.84 -7.77
N ALA A 28 -5.18 6.26 -8.91
CA ALA A 28 -6.08 5.78 -9.95
C ALA A 28 -7.14 4.77 -9.47
N ARG A 29 -6.96 4.12 -8.31
CA ARG A 29 -7.95 3.19 -7.75
C ARG A 29 -9.27 3.91 -7.43
N PHE A 30 -9.22 5.17 -7.02
CA PHE A 30 -10.44 5.93 -6.68
C PHE A 30 -11.31 6.29 -7.87
N ALA A 31 -10.82 6.16 -9.11
CA ALA A 31 -11.67 6.24 -10.30
C ALA A 31 -12.77 5.16 -10.32
N ARG A 32 -12.61 4.10 -9.51
CA ARG A 32 -13.56 2.99 -9.36
C ARG A 32 -14.21 2.95 -7.98
N LEU A 33 -14.52 4.12 -7.41
CA LEU A 33 -15.04 4.25 -6.05
C LEU A 33 -16.29 3.38 -5.75
N SER A 34 -17.23 3.30 -6.70
CA SER A 34 -18.43 2.46 -6.56
C SER A 34 -18.08 0.97 -6.42
N THR A 35 -17.10 0.49 -7.19
CA THR A 35 -16.58 -0.89 -7.12
C THR A 35 -15.87 -1.15 -5.80
N LEU A 36 -15.02 -0.23 -5.34
CA LEU A 36 -14.34 -0.33 -4.04
C LEU A 36 -15.35 -0.46 -2.89
N ARG A 37 -16.42 0.33 -2.93
CA ARG A 37 -17.50 0.28 -1.94
C ARG A 37 -18.27 -1.04 -2.01
N ALA A 38 -18.66 -1.48 -3.21
CA ALA A 38 -19.41 -2.72 -3.40
C ALA A 38 -18.62 -3.95 -2.93
N ARG A 39 -17.29 -3.92 -3.07
CA ARG A 39 -16.38 -4.96 -2.56
C ARG A 39 -16.14 -4.90 -1.05
N GLY A 40 -16.54 -3.81 -0.38
CA GLY A 40 -16.32 -3.62 1.06
C GLY A 40 -14.87 -3.31 1.45
N ILE A 41 -14.03 -2.91 0.49
CA ILE A 41 -12.57 -2.72 0.68
C ILE A 41 -12.16 -1.24 0.73
N LEU A 42 -13.13 -0.33 0.71
CA LEU A 42 -12.85 1.10 0.62
C LEU A 42 -12.03 1.62 1.81
N ALA A 43 -12.26 1.09 3.01
CA ALA A 43 -11.47 1.47 4.19
C ALA A 43 -9.99 1.10 4.01
N ASP A 44 -9.73 -0.11 3.52
CA ASP A 44 -8.36 -0.62 3.31
C ASP A 44 -7.65 0.19 2.23
N VAL A 45 -8.33 0.53 1.13
CA VAL A 45 -7.77 1.37 0.07
C VAL A 45 -7.52 2.82 0.51
N VAL A 46 -8.40 3.38 1.35
CA VAL A 46 -8.18 4.72 1.92
C VAL A 46 -6.95 4.74 2.83
N GLN A 47 -6.80 3.74 3.71
CA GLN A 47 -5.61 3.61 4.55
C GLN A 47 -4.35 3.40 3.71
N ASP A 48 -4.42 2.50 2.72
CA ASP A 48 -3.27 2.22 1.85
C ASP A 48 -2.83 3.43 1.03
N SER A 49 -3.79 4.21 0.52
CA SER A 49 -3.49 5.45 -0.19
C SER A 49 -2.91 6.53 0.72
N ALA A 50 -3.35 6.60 1.98
CA ALA A 50 -2.79 7.49 2.99
C ALA A 50 -1.31 7.16 3.24
N ASP A 51 -0.98 5.88 3.35
CA ASP A 51 0.39 5.41 3.49
C ASP A 51 1.25 5.72 2.25
N LEU A 52 0.73 5.46 1.04
CA LEU A 52 1.45 5.72 -0.22
C LEU A 52 1.73 7.21 -0.45
N GLN A 53 0.78 8.07 -0.09
CA GLN A 53 0.90 9.52 -0.23
C GLN A 53 1.60 10.15 0.98
N ASN A 54 1.77 9.39 2.08
CA ASN A 54 2.21 9.87 3.38
C ASN A 54 1.41 11.10 3.85
N VAL A 55 0.08 11.05 3.70
CA VAL A 55 -0.85 12.09 4.15
C VAL A 55 -2.04 11.47 4.86
N HIS A 56 -2.60 12.16 5.84
CA HIS A 56 -3.91 11.78 6.37
C HIS A 56 -4.97 11.95 5.28
N LEU A 57 -5.85 10.96 5.15
CA LEU A 57 -6.96 10.96 4.21
C LEU A 57 -8.25 10.77 4.97
N ARG A 58 -9.24 11.57 4.62
CA ARG A 58 -10.61 11.38 5.05
C ARG A 58 -11.48 11.37 3.81
N LEU A 59 -12.39 10.41 3.74
CA LEU A 59 -13.27 10.23 2.61
C LEU A 59 -14.68 10.16 3.19
N GLY A 60 -15.53 11.13 2.88
CA GLY A 60 -16.90 11.18 3.38
C GLY A 60 -17.89 11.32 2.25
N ASP A 61 -19.01 10.62 2.34
CA ASP A 61 -20.08 10.64 1.33
C ASP A 61 -21.38 11.27 1.87
N GLY A 62 -21.31 11.85 3.08
CA GLY A 62 -22.43 12.39 3.85
C GLY A 62 -23.19 11.35 4.68
N ARG A 63 -23.05 10.05 4.38
CA ARG A 63 -23.69 8.94 5.12
C ARG A 63 -22.67 8.09 5.88
N ALA A 64 -21.47 7.95 5.33
CA ALA A 64 -20.35 7.23 5.88
C ALA A 64 -19.07 8.04 5.73
N ALA A 65 -18.10 7.75 6.59
CA ALA A 65 -16.77 8.32 6.54
C ALA A 65 -15.72 7.23 6.74
N TRP A 66 -14.69 7.25 5.88
CA TRP A 66 -13.50 6.44 5.95
C TRP A 66 -12.31 7.35 6.26
N ARG A 67 -11.35 6.84 7.01
CA ARG A 67 -10.15 7.57 7.41
C ARG A 67 -8.94 6.69 7.18
N GLY A 68 -7.87 7.29 6.68
CA GLY A 68 -6.55 6.71 6.55
C GLY A 68 -5.54 7.62 7.21
N THR A 69 -4.66 7.06 8.02
CA THR A 69 -3.59 7.81 8.70
C THR A 69 -2.27 7.14 8.40
N PRO A 70 -1.28 7.84 7.83
CA PRO A 70 0.01 7.25 7.50
C PRO A 70 0.64 6.55 8.70
N GLY A 71 1.15 5.34 8.50
CA GLY A 71 1.82 4.56 9.54
C GLY A 71 0.91 4.01 10.63
N GLN A 72 -0.39 4.33 10.65
CA GLN A 72 -1.34 3.65 11.54
C GLN A 72 -1.71 2.29 10.97
N LEU A 73 -0.94 1.28 11.36
CA LEU A 73 -1.28 -0.13 11.21
C LEU A 73 -0.98 -0.79 12.54
N ASN A 74 -1.98 -0.82 13.41
CA ASN A 74 -1.79 -1.10 14.83
C ASN A 74 -1.12 -2.46 15.05
N GLU A 75 0.02 -2.46 15.74
CA GLU A 75 0.61 -3.70 16.26
C GLU A 75 -0.18 -4.25 17.46
N ASP A 76 -1.16 -3.52 18.04
CA ASP A 76 -2.23 -4.12 18.89
C ASP A 76 -3.43 -3.26 19.39
N GLY A 77 -3.37 -1.96 19.63
CA GLY A 77 -4.49 -1.27 20.31
C GLY A 77 -5.70 -0.87 19.45
N SER A 78 -6.56 -1.80 19.01
CA SER A 78 -7.60 -1.62 17.96
C SER A 78 -8.73 -0.57 18.21
N LEU A 79 -9.49 -0.09 17.21
CA LEU A 79 -10.60 -0.78 16.49
C LEU A 79 -10.78 -0.33 15.00
N ARG A 80 -10.71 -1.17 13.95
CA ARG A 80 -9.56 -1.84 13.29
C ARG A 80 -9.56 -1.44 11.79
N PRO A 81 -8.40 -1.38 11.12
CA PRO A 81 -8.23 -2.20 9.90
C PRO A 81 -7.13 -3.26 10.08
N ARG A 82 -7.25 -4.36 9.32
CA ARG A 82 -6.50 -5.62 9.54
C ARG A 82 -5.08 -5.48 9.00
N PRO A 83 -4.01 -5.86 9.73
CA PRO A 83 -2.75 -6.14 9.06
C PRO A 83 -3.06 -7.29 8.10
N PHE A 84 -2.77 -7.11 6.81
CA PHE A 84 -3.00 -8.10 5.74
C PHE A 84 -2.18 -9.40 5.92
N HIS A 85 -1.65 -9.62 7.13
CA HIS A 85 -0.91 -10.80 7.52
C HIS A 85 -1.67 -12.08 7.18
N GLY A 86 -0.95 -13.04 6.62
CA GLY A 86 -1.50 -14.32 6.18
C GLY A 86 -2.21 -14.27 4.83
N TRP A 87 -2.46 -13.09 4.26
CA TRP A 87 -3.11 -12.97 2.95
C TRP A 87 -2.22 -13.53 1.84
N SER A 88 -2.83 -14.23 0.89
CA SER A 88 -2.15 -14.55 -0.36
C SER A 88 -1.94 -13.30 -1.20
N GLU A 89 -1.09 -13.41 -2.21
CA GLU A 89 -0.90 -12.35 -3.20
C GLU A 89 -2.21 -11.92 -3.89
N ASP A 90 -3.09 -12.87 -4.19
CA ASP A 90 -4.39 -12.59 -4.81
C ASP A 90 -5.35 -11.91 -3.83
N ALA A 91 -5.36 -12.33 -2.57
CA ALA A 91 -6.14 -11.69 -1.53
C ALA A 91 -5.69 -10.24 -1.30
N LEU A 92 -4.38 -9.98 -1.33
CA LEU A 92 -3.84 -8.62 -1.29
C LEU A 92 -4.28 -7.81 -2.51
N SER A 93 -4.16 -8.38 -3.71
CA SER A 93 -4.59 -7.71 -4.93
C SER A 93 -6.05 -7.32 -4.88
N TYR A 94 -6.91 -8.23 -4.44
CA TYR A 94 -8.35 -7.98 -4.31
C TYR A 94 -8.66 -6.96 -3.21
N GLY A 95 -8.10 -7.14 -2.01
CA GLY A 95 -8.43 -6.33 -0.83
C GLY A 95 -7.84 -4.92 -0.86
N LEU A 96 -6.82 -4.67 -1.68
CA LEU A 96 -6.29 -3.32 -1.94
C LEU A 96 -6.73 -2.74 -3.29
N GLY A 97 -7.62 -3.44 -4.01
CA GLY A 97 -8.10 -3.02 -5.33
C GLY A 97 -6.98 -2.81 -6.34
N LEU A 98 -5.88 -3.57 -6.22
CA LEU A 98 -4.74 -3.49 -7.15
C LEU A 98 -5.07 -4.13 -8.50
N ASP A 99 -6.11 -4.96 -8.55
CA ASP A 99 -6.71 -5.50 -9.77
C ASP A 99 -7.63 -4.49 -10.46
N LEU A 100 -7.87 -3.32 -9.86
CA LEU A 100 -8.68 -2.26 -10.44
C LEU A 100 -7.81 -1.27 -11.21
N GLY A 101 -8.38 -0.70 -12.26
CA GLY A 101 -7.67 0.27 -13.11
C GLY A 101 -6.68 -0.40 -14.05
N ARG A 102 -5.52 0.23 -14.26
CA ARG A 102 -4.45 -0.27 -15.13
C ARG A 102 -3.09 -0.06 -14.43
N PRO A 103 -2.77 -0.82 -13.36
CA PRO A 103 -1.48 -0.68 -12.69
C PRO A 103 -0.34 -1.00 -13.65
N ARG A 104 0.79 -0.32 -13.49
CA ARG A 104 2.03 -0.63 -14.22
C ARG A 104 2.79 -1.71 -13.46
N VAL A 105 2.60 -2.97 -13.88
CA VAL A 105 3.23 -4.12 -13.23
C VAL A 105 4.58 -4.44 -13.88
N ARG A 106 5.63 -4.56 -13.07
CA ARG A 106 6.96 -4.97 -13.53
C ARG A 106 7.48 -6.14 -12.69
N VAL A 107 7.95 -7.18 -13.37
CA VAL A 107 8.70 -8.29 -12.76
C VAL A 107 10.18 -8.06 -12.99
N MET A 108 11.00 -8.21 -11.97
CA MET A 108 12.44 -8.02 -12.05
C MET A 108 13.19 -8.91 -11.05
N PRO A 109 14.51 -9.12 -11.24
CA PRO A 109 15.34 -9.81 -10.27
C PRO A 109 15.33 -9.14 -8.90
N ALA A 110 15.58 -9.94 -7.86
CA ALA A 110 15.57 -9.49 -6.47
C ALA A 110 16.58 -8.37 -6.21
N THR A 111 17.79 -8.53 -6.75
CA THR A 111 18.89 -7.57 -6.65
C THR A 111 18.51 -6.21 -7.23
N ASP A 112 17.84 -6.21 -8.39
CA ASP A 112 17.44 -4.99 -9.09
C ASP A 112 16.30 -4.30 -8.37
N LEU A 113 15.34 -5.07 -7.84
CA LEU A 113 14.25 -4.54 -7.02
C LEU A 113 14.81 -3.82 -5.80
N LEU A 114 15.67 -4.47 -5.03
CA LEU A 114 16.25 -3.91 -3.81
C LEU A 114 17.09 -2.67 -4.10
N ALA A 115 17.91 -2.70 -5.16
CA ALA A 115 18.68 -1.54 -5.60
C ALA A 115 17.78 -0.35 -5.94
N ALA A 116 16.64 -0.59 -6.59
CA ALA A 116 15.70 0.47 -6.92
C ALA A 116 14.93 0.99 -5.70
N LEU A 117 14.52 0.11 -4.78
CA LEU A 117 13.80 0.49 -3.56
C LEU A 117 14.58 1.49 -2.71
N ARG A 118 15.92 1.40 -2.70
CA ARG A 118 16.80 2.38 -2.03
C ARG A 118 16.60 3.81 -2.52
N SER A 119 16.29 3.98 -3.81
CA SER A 119 16.12 5.28 -4.44
C SER A 119 14.71 5.86 -4.30
N TRP A 120 13.73 5.05 -3.90
CA TRP A 120 12.35 5.51 -3.79
C TRP A 120 12.22 6.47 -2.61
N PRO A 121 11.58 7.64 -2.76
CA PRO A 121 11.35 8.55 -1.63
C PRO A 121 10.20 8.09 -0.72
N ALA A 122 9.24 7.33 -1.25
CA ALA A 122 8.12 6.75 -0.52
C ALA A 122 7.58 5.52 -1.28
N GLY A 123 6.76 4.71 -0.61
CA GLY A 123 6.14 3.51 -1.16
C GLY A 123 5.87 2.46 -0.10
N LEU A 124 5.24 1.37 -0.49
CA LEU A 124 4.91 0.25 0.39
C LEU A 124 5.59 -1.02 -0.10
N VAL A 125 6.13 -1.81 0.81
CA VAL A 125 6.71 -3.12 0.51
C VAL A 125 5.98 -4.20 1.27
N TYR A 126 5.56 -5.24 0.58
CA TYR A 126 4.90 -6.43 1.10
C TYR A 126 5.84 -7.61 0.92
N ALA A 127 6.23 -8.22 2.04
CA ALA A 127 7.12 -9.36 2.10
C ALA A 127 6.32 -10.63 2.38
N PHE A 128 6.44 -11.63 1.51
CA PHE A 128 5.64 -12.85 1.57
C PHE A 128 6.49 -14.06 1.94
N HIS A 129 6.16 -14.74 3.04
CA HIS A 129 6.83 -15.96 3.46
C HIS A 129 6.24 -17.20 2.79
N ARG A 130 7.09 -18.21 2.64
CA ARG A 130 6.65 -19.56 2.29
C ARG A 130 5.77 -20.09 3.40
N ARG A 131 4.67 -20.75 3.03
CA ARG A 131 3.77 -21.44 3.95
C ARG A 131 3.32 -22.76 3.33
N PRO A 132 2.90 -23.75 4.11
CA PRO A 132 2.18 -24.90 3.58
C PRO A 132 0.93 -24.43 2.82
N GLY A 133 0.84 -24.76 1.53
CA GLY A 133 -0.25 -24.34 0.65
C GLY A 133 0.23 -23.85 -0.73
N PRO A 134 -0.72 -23.44 -1.60
CA PRO A 134 -0.43 -23.15 -3.00
C PRO A 134 0.22 -21.77 -3.24
N ALA A 135 0.12 -20.85 -2.29
CA ALA A 135 0.60 -19.49 -2.44
C ALA A 135 1.32 -19.01 -1.18
N PRO A 136 2.34 -18.14 -1.31
CA PRO A 136 3.01 -17.55 -0.17
C PRO A 136 2.04 -16.61 0.58
N ALA A 137 2.30 -16.41 1.87
CA ALA A 137 1.50 -15.53 2.71
C ALA A 137 2.26 -14.26 3.05
N LEU A 138 1.54 -13.15 3.03
CA LEU A 138 2.04 -11.88 3.48
C LEU A 138 2.44 -11.97 4.95
N ALA A 139 3.73 -11.77 5.22
CA ALA A 139 4.28 -11.77 6.56
C ALA A 139 4.39 -10.34 7.09
N ARG A 140 4.87 -9.42 6.24
CA ARG A 140 5.19 -8.05 6.63
C ARG A 140 4.77 -7.03 5.58
N ARG A 141 4.33 -5.86 6.04
CA ARG A 141 4.13 -4.65 5.25
C ARG A 141 5.03 -3.56 5.81
N LEU A 142 5.75 -2.85 4.97
CA LEU A 142 6.73 -1.82 5.33
C LEU A 142 6.39 -0.53 4.58
N ASN A 143 6.46 0.62 5.26
CA ASN A 143 6.28 1.94 4.66
C ASN A 143 7.62 2.63 4.47
N LEU A 144 8.04 2.76 3.22
CA LEU A 144 9.33 3.32 2.85
C LEU A 144 9.45 4.83 3.13
N SER A 145 8.42 5.50 3.65
CA SER A 145 8.56 6.87 4.12
C SER A 145 9.46 6.99 5.37
N ALA A 146 9.61 5.91 6.16
CA ALA A 146 10.46 5.89 7.35
C ALA A 146 11.86 5.30 7.08
N PHE A 147 12.90 5.85 7.72
CA PHE A 147 14.28 5.33 7.61
C PHE A 147 14.41 3.91 8.19
N ILE A 148 13.71 3.63 9.30
CA ILE A 148 13.73 2.32 9.97
C ILE A 148 13.20 1.24 9.03
N ASP A 149 12.03 1.44 8.43
CA ASP A 149 11.42 0.50 7.48
C ASP A 149 12.33 0.20 6.28
N ARG A 150 13.09 1.20 5.80
CA ARG A 150 14.08 0.99 4.73
C ARG A 150 15.22 0.08 5.18
N LEU A 151 15.78 0.33 6.37
CA LEU A 151 16.81 -0.54 6.94
C LEU A 151 16.28 -1.96 7.14
N GLU A 152 15.02 -2.09 7.54
CA GLU A 152 14.38 -3.39 7.70
C GLU A 152 14.20 -4.14 6.39
N VAL A 153 13.85 -3.46 5.30
CA VAL A 153 13.83 -4.07 3.95
C VAL A 153 15.21 -4.63 3.61
N GLU A 154 16.28 -3.86 3.84
CA GLU A 154 17.64 -4.31 3.57
C GLU A 154 18.03 -5.50 4.44
N PHE A 155 17.70 -5.45 5.73
CA PHE A 155 17.97 -6.54 6.65
C PHE A 155 17.27 -7.83 6.21
N LEU A 156 15.97 -7.77 5.90
CA LEU A 156 15.19 -8.91 5.42
C LEU A 156 15.75 -9.49 4.12
N ALA A 157 16.32 -8.64 3.25
CA ALA A 157 16.97 -9.08 2.02
C ALA A 157 18.39 -9.65 2.24
N SER A 158 19.06 -9.26 3.32
CA SER A 158 20.43 -9.70 3.64
C SER A 158 20.50 -11.02 4.42
N LEU A 159 19.40 -11.43 5.06
CA LEU A 159 19.28 -12.76 5.66
C LEU A 159 19.27 -13.82 4.55
N PRO A 160 19.70 -15.07 4.82
CA PRO A 160 19.55 -16.16 3.86
C PRO A 160 18.08 -16.25 3.47
N GLY A 161 17.74 -15.91 2.22
CA GLY A 161 16.37 -15.75 1.69
C GLY A 161 15.54 -17.04 1.63
N ARG A 162 15.80 -17.99 2.53
CA ARG A 162 15.19 -19.32 2.56
C ARG A 162 13.70 -19.27 2.92
N ASP A 163 13.28 -18.30 3.73
CA ASP A 163 11.90 -18.21 4.21
C ASP A 163 11.04 -17.19 3.44
N LEU A 164 11.68 -16.22 2.77
CA LEU A 164 11.00 -15.22 1.96
C LEU A 164 10.79 -15.76 0.53
N ALA A 165 9.54 -15.81 0.08
CA ALA A 165 9.16 -16.34 -1.23
C ALA A 165 9.11 -15.23 -2.30
N ALA A 166 8.57 -14.08 -1.95
CA ALA A 166 8.32 -12.98 -2.87
C ALA A 166 8.31 -11.62 -2.16
N ILE A 167 8.65 -10.58 -2.91
CA ILE A 167 8.50 -9.18 -2.52
C ILE A 167 7.61 -8.49 -3.54
N ARG A 168 6.62 -7.72 -3.08
CA ARG A 168 5.87 -6.76 -3.89
C ARG A 168 6.07 -5.36 -3.34
N ALA A 169 6.43 -4.43 -4.21
CA ALA A 169 6.61 -3.03 -3.88
C ALA A 169 5.63 -2.18 -4.68
N HIS A 170 4.91 -1.30 -3.99
CA HIS A 170 3.92 -0.42 -4.58
C HIS A 170 4.34 1.03 -4.36
N ARG A 171 4.11 1.87 -5.36
CA ARG A 171 4.21 3.32 -5.21
C ARG A 171 3.20 4.01 -6.13
N LEU A 172 2.86 5.24 -5.78
CA LEU A 172 2.20 6.16 -6.72
C LEU A 172 3.29 6.92 -7.48
N SER A 173 3.21 6.88 -8.80
CA SER A 173 4.07 7.71 -9.64
C SER A 173 3.55 9.16 -9.70
N ALA A 174 4.32 10.08 -10.26
CA ALA A 174 3.98 11.51 -10.24
C ALA A 174 2.68 11.87 -10.97
N ASP A 175 2.22 11.00 -11.89
CA ASP A 175 0.94 11.12 -12.61
C ASP A 175 -0.23 10.40 -11.89
N GLY A 176 0.01 9.93 -10.66
CA GLY A 176 -0.94 9.18 -9.83
C GLY A 176 -1.21 7.76 -10.29
N GLN A 177 -0.43 7.24 -11.25
CA GLN A 177 -0.50 5.83 -11.62
C GLN A 177 0.17 4.95 -10.57
N LEU A 178 -0.49 3.83 -10.26
CA LEU A 178 0.01 2.82 -9.34
C LEU A 178 1.05 1.94 -10.07
N ASP A 179 2.30 2.03 -9.62
CA ASP A 179 3.38 1.16 -10.05
C ASP A 179 3.49 -0.03 -9.08
N ILE A 180 3.52 -1.25 -9.61
CA ILE A 180 3.66 -2.49 -8.83
C ILE A 180 4.89 -3.25 -9.32
N TRP A 181 5.91 -3.35 -8.48
CA TRP A 181 7.12 -4.06 -8.80
C TRP A 181 7.17 -5.34 -7.98
N ARG A 182 7.55 -6.46 -8.60
CA ARG A 182 7.59 -7.75 -7.90
C ARG A 182 8.82 -8.56 -8.28
N SER A 183 9.32 -9.32 -7.31
CA SER A 183 10.37 -10.32 -7.48
C SER A 183 10.01 -11.59 -6.71
N SER A 184 10.32 -12.75 -7.28
CA SER A 184 10.48 -14.00 -6.54
C SER A 184 11.91 -14.05 -5.98
N LEU A 185 12.08 -14.51 -4.74
CA LEU A 185 13.41 -14.70 -4.14
C LEU A 185 13.90 -16.16 -4.23
N GLN A 186 13.31 -16.95 -5.13
CA GLN A 186 13.64 -18.37 -5.29
C GLN A 186 14.97 -18.63 -6.01
N GLU A 187 15.65 -17.59 -6.51
CA GLU A 187 16.85 -17.70 -7.37
C GLU A 187 18.13 -17.08 -6.77
N LEU A 188 18.14 -16.73 -5.49
CA LEU A 188 19.34 -16.35 -4.73
C LEU A 188 19.80 -17.50 -3.83
#